data_AF-A0A8T6IWS2-F1
#
_entry.id   AF-A0A8T6IWS2-F1
#
_cell.length_a   1.000
_cell.length_b   1.000
_cell.length_c   1.000
_cell.angle_alpha   90.00
_cell.angle_beta   90.00
_cell.angle_gamma   90.00
#
_symmetry.space_group_name_H-M   'P 1'
#
loop_
_entity.id
_entity.type
_entity.pdbx_description
1 polymer ?
#
loop_
_entity_poly.entity_id
_entity_poly.type
_entity_poly.pdbx_seq_one_letter_code
_entity_poly.pdbx_strand_id
1 'polypeptide(L)'
;MELGQNIYTHEKYTEGDQYWSPESEDYAAASQLISVMRDGWILALPRVSARQVWNSGSRPRTVYDFTLMRGSQLMIMPVLSNPYVERYIVQHDIRIIYDATSDSAVIPD
;
A
#
# COMPACT_ATOMS: atom_id res chain seq x y z
N MET A 1 -36.82 -12.75 -19.63
CA MET A 1 -36.06 -13.04 -18.40
C MET A 1 -34.61 -13.14 -18.82
N GLU A 2 -33.86 -12.05 -18.72
CA GLU A 2 -32.39 -12.07 -18.80
C GLU A 2 -31.91 -11.07 -17.75
N LEU A 3 -31.37 -11.62 -16.65
CA LEU A 3 -30.70 -10.83 -15.62
C LEU A 3 -29.35 -10.42 -16.21
N GLY A 4 -29.23 -9.15 -16.61
CA GLY A 4 -27.96 -8.56 -17.00
C GLY A 4 -26.96 -8.78 -15.88
N GLN A 5 -26.01 -9.69 -16.11
CA GLN A 5 -24.90 -9.89 -15.21
C GLN A 5 -24.07 -8.60 -15.22
N ASN A 6 -24.25 -7.82 -14.16
CA ASN A 6 -23.39 -6.70 -13.84
C ASN A 6 -22.03 -7.31 -13.49
N ILE A 7 -21.14 -7.42 -14.47
CA ILE A 7 -19.77 -7.85 -14.25
C ILE A 7 -19.16 -6.73 -13.41
N TYR A 8 -19.02 -6.97 -12.10
CA TYR A 8 -18.30 -6.09 -11.19
C TYR A 8 -16.82 -6.13 -11.58
N THR A 9 -16.42 -5.42 -12.64
CA THR A 9 -15.02 -5.30 -13.01
C THR A 9 -14.30 -4.51 -11.91
N HIS A 10 -13.20 -5.06 -11.41
CA HIS A 10 -12.33 -4.43 -10.40
C HIS A 10 -11.82 -3.04 -10.81
N GLU A 11 -11.90 -2.70 -12.10
CA GLU A 11 -11.51 -1.42 -12.67
C GLU A 11 -12.18 -0.24 -11.93
N LYS A 12 -13.48 -0.32 -11.67
CA LYS A 12 -14.25 0.78 -11.05
C LYS A 12 -13.81 1.14 -9.63
N TYR A 13 -13.21 0.21 -8.88
CA TYR A 13 -12.67 0.48 -7.53
C TYR A 13 -11.30 1.16 -7.55
N THR A 14 -10.61 1.15 -8.70
CA THR A 14 -9.32 1.83 -8.91
C THR A 14 -9.46 3.17 -9.62
N GLU A 15 -10.70 3.58 -9.93
CA GLU A 15 -11.04 4.85 -10.58
C GLU A 15 -11.41 5.96 -9.57
N GLY A 16 -11.20 5.72 -8.27
CA GLY A 16 -11.40 6.75 -7.25
C GLY A 16 -10.28 7.79 -7.28
N ASP A 17 -10.63 9.07 -7.40
CA ASP A 17 -9.75 10.24 -7.22
C ASP A 17 -9.32 10.45 -5.74
N GLN A 18 -9.14 9.37 -4.98
CA GLN A 18 -8.59 9.46 -3.64
C GLN A 18 -7.08 9.64 -3.77
N TYR A 19 -6.63 10.85 -3.48
CA TYR A 19 -5.22 11.17 -3.34
C TYR A 19 -4.81 10.87 -1.90
N TRP A 20 -3.69 10.17 -1.74
CA TRP A 20 -3.06 10.00 -0.43
C TRP A 20 -2.10 11.16 -0.18
N SER A 21 -2.09 11.68 1.04
CA SER A 21 -1.09 12.64 1.53
C SER A 21 -0.59 12.20 2.91
N PRO A 22 0.73 12.23 3.17
CA PRO A 22 1.29 11.88 4.48
C PRO A 22 0.80 12.80 5.61
N GLU A 23 0.27 13.98 5.28
CA GLU A 23 -0.25 14.93 6.26
C GLU A 23 -1.70 14.62 6.70
N SER A 24 -2.43 13.81 5.91
CA SER A 24 -3.85 13.53 6.15
C SER A 24 -4.10 12.09 6.58
N GLU A 25 -3.30 11.15 6.08
CA GLU A 25 -3.49 9.72 6.33
C GLU A 25 -2.13 9.05 6.59
N ASP A 26 -2.01 8.32 7.71
CA ASP A 26 -0.78 7.60 8.06
C ASP A 26 -0.42 6.49 7.06
N TYR A 27 -1.43 5.93 6.38
CA TYR A 27 -1.28 4.81 5.47
C TYR A 27 -2.19 4.94 4.26
N ALA A 28 -1.64 4.61 3.09
CA ALA A 28 -2.38 4.53 1.85
C ALA A 28 -3.03 3.14 1.65
N ALA A 29 -4.12 3.13 0.88
CA ALA A 29 -4.72 1.94 0.31
C ALA A 29 -4.04 1.52 -1.00
N ALA A 30 -4.27 0.27 -1.43
CA ALA A 30 -3.76 -0.22 -2.71
C ALA A 30 -4.26 0.58 -3.92
N SER A 31 -5.50 1.07 -3.88
CA SER A 31 -6.05 1.92 -4.95
C SER A 31 -5.22 3.19 -5.13
N GLN A 32 -4.79 3.82 -4.04
CA GLN A 32 -3.95 5.02 -4.07
C GLN A 32 -2.56 4.70 -4.65
N LEU A 33 -1.97 3.54 -4.31
CA LEU A 33 -0.72 3.09 -4.94
C LEU A 33 -0.88 2.93 -6.47
N ILE A 34 -1.96 2.29 -6.91
CA ILE A 34 -2.27 2.12 -8.34
C ILE A 34 -2.42 3.48 -9.03
N SER A 35 -3.15 4.41 -8.40
CA SER A 35 -3.37 5.75 -8.94
C SER A 35 -2.06 6.52 -9.10
N VAL A 36 -1.20 6.57 -8.07
CA VAL A 36 0.09 7.28 -8.21
C VAL A 36 0.98 6.63 -9.25
N MET A 37 0.95 5.29 -9.37
CA MET A 37 1.69 4.60 -10.41
C MET A 37 1.21 4.94 -11.83
N ARG A 38 -0.11 5.09 -12.00
CA ARG A 38 -0.72 5.57 -13.24
C ARG A 38 -0.32 7.01 -13.57
N ASP A 39 -0.11 7.84 -12.54
CA ASP A 39 0.37 9.23 -12.65
C ASP A 39 1.89 9.35 -12.91
N GLY A 40 2.52 8.24 -13.30
CA GLY A 40 3.92 8.18 -13.72
C GLY A 40 4.92 7.98 -12.57
N TRP A 41 4.47 7.69 -11.35
CA TRP A 41 5.37 7.23 -10.30
C TRP A 41 5.77 5.79 -10.54
N ILE A 42 7.06 5.49 -10.39
CA ILE A 42 7.59 4.14 -10.54
C ILE A 42 8.32 3.71 -9.27
N LEU A 43 8.48 2.41 -9.07
CA LEU A 43 9.32 1.91 -7.99
C LEU A 43 10.77 2.36 -8.24
N ALA A 44 11.33 3.06 -7.26
CA ALA A 44 12.72 3.51 -7.33
C ALA A 44 13.70 2.34 -7.10
N LEU A 45 13.28 1.32 -6.35
CA LEU A 45 14.10 0.17 -5.95
C LEU A 45 13.28 -1.12 -6.03
N PRO A 46 13.88 -2.29 -6.35
CA PRO A 46 13.22 -3.59 -6.32
C PRO A 46 13.10 -4.13 -4.88
N ARG A 47 12.78 -3.25 -3.93
CA ARG A 47 12.66 -3.59 -2.51
C ARG A 47 11.67 -2.68 -1.81
N VAL A 48 11.08 -3.20 -0.74
CA VAL A 48 10.10 -2.50 0.09
C VAL A 48 10.39 -2.77 1.55
N SER A 49 10.33 -1.75 2.41
CA SER A 49 10.38 -1.98 3.86
C SER A 49 9.03 -2.46 4.35
N ALA A 50 9.01 -3.43 5.25
CA ALA A 50 7.81 -3.95 5.87
C ALA A 50 7.89 -3.78 7.38
N ARG A 51 6.86 -3.17 7.95
CA ARG A 51 6.69 -3.02 9.40
C ARG A 51 5.30 -3.45 9.85
N GLN A 52 5.22 -3.96 11.07
CA GLN A 52 3.94 -4.28 11.69
C GLN A 52 3.43 -3.07 12.46
N VAL A 53 2.16 -2.75 12.27
CA VAL A 53 1.47 -1.69 13.01
C VAL A 53 0.31 -2.30 13.80
N TRP A 54 0.22 -1.88 15.07
CA TRP A 54 -0.79 -2.36 16.00
C TRP A 54 -1.83 -1.29 16.21
N ASN A 55 -3.08 -1.56 15.81
CA ASN A 55 -4.19 -0.67 16.08
C ASN A 55 -5.08 -1.32 17.14
N SER A 56 -4.87 -0.98 18.42
CA SER A 56 -5.69 -1.29 19.61
C SER A 56 -6.36 -2.69 19.67
N GLY A 57 -5.81 -3.67 18.96
CA GLY A 57 -6.45 -4.94 18.65
C GLY A 57 -5.44 -6.06 18.55
N SER A 58 -5.93 -7.30 18.48
CA SER A 58 -5.09 -8.50 18.65
C SER A 58 -4.33 -8.94 17.41
N ARG A 59 -4.50 -8.27 16.27
CA ARG A 59 -3.83 -8.62 15.01
C ARG A 59 -3.06 -7.42 14.46
N PRO A 60 -1.72 -7.50 14.34
CA PRO A 60 -0.97 -6.47 13.66
C PRO A 60 -1.35 -6.45 12.18
N ARG A 61 -1.26 -5.27 11.58
CA ARG A 61 -1.34 -5.09 10.12
C ARG A 61 0.05 -4.83 9.60
N THR A 62 0.38 -5.42 8.44
CA THR A 62 1.65 -5.11 7.77
C THR A 62 1.48 -3.85 6.94
N VAL A 63 2.46 -2.95 7.02
CA VAL A 63 2.58 -1.76 6.18
C VAL A 63 3.85 -1.92 5.36
N TYR A 64 3.72 -1.64 4.06
CA TYR A 64 4.79 -1.69 3.08
C TYR A 64 5.17 -0.27 2.68
N ASP A 65 6.39 0.16 2.99
CA ASP A 65 6.90 1.48 2.65
C ASP A 65 7.55 1.45 1.25
N PHE A 66 6.77 1.77 0.23
CA PHE A 66 7.22 1.80 -1.16
C PHE A 66 8.03 3.05 -1.44
N THR A 67 9.27 2.88 -1.92
CA THR A 67 10.06 4.02 -2.44
C THR A 67 9.68 4.25 -3.90
N LEU A 68 8.99 5.35 -4.17
CA LEU A 68 8.53 5.75 -5.49
C LEU A 68 9.36 6.93 -6.02
N MET A 69 9.53 6.98 -7.33
CA MET A 69 10.17 8.10 -8.02
C MET A 69 9.38 8.56 -9.23
N ARG A 70 9.45 9.87 -9.50
CA ARG A 70 8.92 10.48 -10.72
C ARG A 70 9.83 11.63 -11.15
N GLY A 71 10.60 11.43 -12.21
CA GLY A 71 11.67 12.37 -12.59
C GLY A 71 12.73 12.49 -11.50
N SER A 72 12.92 13.69 -10.95
CA SER A 72 13.83 13.95 -9.83
C SER A 72 13.16 13.85 -8.44
N GLN A 73 11.86 13.58 -8.39
CA GLN A 73 11.11 13.49 -7.14
C GLN A 73 11.17 12.08 -6.58
N LEU A 74 11.35 11.98 -5.26
CA LEU A 74 11.27 10.74 -4.49
C LEU A 74 10.17 10.88 -3.44
N MET A 75 9.46 9.78 -3.19
CA MET A 75 8.43 9.68 -2.16
C MET A 75 8.49 8.30 -1.51
N ILE A 76 8.31 8.25 -0.20
CA ILE A 76 8.02 7.00 0.51
C ILE A 76 6.51 6.95 0.72
N MET A 77 5.87 5.92 0.19
CA MET A 77 4.44 5.71 0.31
C MET A 77 4.17 4.50 1.22
N PRO A 78 3.71 4.70 2.46
CA PRO A 78 3.28 3.63 3.34
C PRO A 78 1.97 3.06 2.83
N VAL A 79 1.92 1.78 2.49
CA VAL A 79 0.72 1.13 1.95
C VAL A 79 0.31 -0.03 2.85
N LEU A 80 -0.95 -0.06 3.27
CA LEU A 80 -1.50 -1.18 4.05
C LEU A 80 -1.51 -2.46 3.22
N SER A 81 -1.05 -3.56 3.84
CA SER A 81 -1.11 -4.87 3.21
C SER A 81 -2.55 -5.27 2.91
N ASN A 82 -2.74 -5.78 1.70
CA ASN A 82 -3.95 -6.48 1.29
C ASN A 82 -3.60 -7.50 0.19
N PRO A 83 -4.54 -8.37 -0.20
CA PRO A 83 -4.26 -9.42 -1.19
C PRO A 83 -3.77 -8.90 -2.56
N TYR A 84 -4.09 -7.66 -2.92
CA TYR A 84 -3.57 -7.04 -4.15
C TYR A 84 -2.10 -6.65 -3.99
N VAL A 85 -1.76 -5.94 -2.91
CA VAL A 85 -0.38 -5.48 -2.64
C VAL A 85 0.58 -6.67 -2.48
N GLU A 86 0.15 -7.70 -1.75
CA GLU A 86 0.94 -8.92 -1.58
C GLU A 86 1.19 -9.61 -2.92
N ARG A 87 0.16 -9.71 -3.77
CA ARG A 87 0.30 -10.28 -5.12
C ARG A 87 1.22 -9.43 -6.00
N TYR A 88 1.09 -8.11 -5.93
CA TYR A 88 1.93 -7.17 -6.67
C TYR A 88 3.41 -7.36 -6.32
N ILE A 89 3.74 -7.44 -5.02
CA ILE A 89 5.10 -7.70 -4.53
C ILE A 89 5.65 -9.00 -5.12
N VAL A 90 4.86 -10.09 -5.10
CA VAL A 90 5.28 -11.39 -5.64
C VAL A 90 5.44 -11.36 -7.17
N GLN A 91 4.51 -10.76 -7.89
CA GLN A 91 4.51 -10.72 -9.35
C GLN A 91 5.67 -9.91 -9.93
N HIS A 92 6.13 -8.90 -9.19
CA HIS A 92 7.22 -8.01 -9.59
C HIS A 92 8.56 -8.34 -8.93
N ASP A 93 8.67 -9.50 -8.26
CA ASP A 93 9.89 -9.96 -7.56
C ASP A 93 10.47 -8.89 -6.61
N ILE A 94 9.59 -8.17 -5.92
CA ILE A 94 9.98 -7.08 -5.03
C ILE A 94 10.47 -7.69 -3.71
N ARG A 95 11.71 -7.39 -3.34
CA ARG A 95 12.30 -7.89 -2.10
C ARG A 95 11.71 -7.20 -0.88
N ILE A 96 11.09 -7.97 0.01
CA ILE A 96 10.64 -7.46 1.31
C ILE A 96 11.84 -7.39 2.27
N ILE A 97 12.02 -6.24 2.92
CA ILE A 97 12.96 -6.05 4.02
C ILE A 97 12.13 -5.78 5.26
N TYR A 98 12.16 -6.69 6.23
CA TYR A 98 11.45 -6.48 7.49
C TYR A 98 12.28 -5.57 8.39
N ASP A 99 11.68 -4.49 8.87
CA ASP A 99 12.31 -3.65 9.88
C ASP A 99 12.31 -4.39 11.23
N ALA A 100 13.49 -4.45 11.85
CA ALA A 100 13.68 -5.11 13.16
C ALA A 100 13.01 -4.33 14.32
N THR A 101 12.58 -3.10 14.07
CA THR A 101 11.86 -2.25 15.01
C THR A 101 10.41 -2.73 15.13
N SER A 102 10.23 -3.77 15.93
CA SER A 102 8.95 -4.01 16.60
C SER A 102 8.72 -2.79 17.49
N ASP A 103 7.85 -1.89 17.06
CA ASP A 103 7.38 -0.79 17.88
C ASP A 103 6.70 -1.42 19.11
N SER A 104 7.46 -1.50 20.19
CA SER A 104 6.99 -1.95 21.48
C SER A 104 6.08 -0.84 21.97
N ALA A 105 4.83 -0.85 21.54
CA ALA A 105 3.80 0.00 22.10
C ALA A 105 3.75 -0.30 23.60
N VAL A 106 4.27 0.67 24.36
CA VAL A 106 4.17 0.80 25.80
C VAL A 106 2.74 0.46 26.21
N ILE A 107 2.58 -0.60 27.00
CA ILE A 107 1.33 -0.86 27.74
C ILE A 107 1.33 0.18 28.87
N PRO A 108 0.43 1.18 28.88
CA PRO A 108 0.26 2.01 30.06
C PRO A 108 -0.29 1.13 31.20
N ASP A 109 0.33 1.24 32.38
CA ASP A 109 -0.12 0.65 33.66
C ASP A 109 -1.57 1.03 34.00
#